data_AF-A0A936A8K5-F1
#
_entry.id   AF-A0A936A8K5-F1
#
_cell.length_a   1.000
_cell.length_b   1.000
_cell.length_c   1.000
_cell.angle_alpha   90.00
_cell.angle_beta   90.00
_cell.angle_gamma   90.00
#
_symmetry.space_group_name_H-M   'P 1'
#
loop_
_entity.id
_entity.type
_entity.pdbx_description
1 polymer ?
#
loop_
_entity_poly.entity_id
_entity_poly.type
_entity_poly.pdbx_seq_one_letter_code
_entity_poly.pdbx_strand_id
1 'polypeptide(L)'
;MRFIFLIYLIIFININLNGASFFVTNTAKLTGDGSLVNPWTLQKAFDHPAALRPGDTVWIHGGIYTNDYDAQTSFNCKTNGTLNAPIIFRNYNGEHVLIDGAKSYTIFAGLGNCSYTWFWGLEVFNSSSTDRNHDILGGITCTAENIKFINMIVHDTGSGIDAWKTAKNTEIYGCLIYHIGNNLLNGTNWEGHGHGMYLQNDTFGTKLIHNNIVFSTFGNGIKIWQTTTTAPIGNFDIRNNILFNGGSASENLGGVGNNSRTHNFFVLSNGPNNPLVNTVIKHNYTFAGLNSPRPPVNAFGLNYGVKNLILDSNYLSCQTRLGFNNTPIFDASIKGNHFIGGIPAVYGYYLWGFGPSDYPDNEFIPELPTSGLEYFIVPNKYEAGRAHIVIYNWDSLETLHINCFETGLVPGDAYELINVMDYNADVITGTFPLDGMLTIPMVQHTFAKPIGSNQIPASQFPKFGVFIIRKKEAQLPNSISNIHRINSIQITPNPSSGVFTITNLTNMHALTICNSHGKTIYSKKLNSIHAFIELNFSEFPKGIYFLKVQSRTKIEQTKILLLE
;
A
#
# COMPACT_ATOMS: atom_id res chain seq x y z
N MET A 1 18.14 -49.54 49.03
CA MET A 1 19.12 -48.73 48.28
C MET A 1 18.33 -47.91 47.26
N ARG A 2 18.34 -46.58 47.38
CA ARG A 2 17.46 -45.65 46.66
C ARG A 2 17.89 -45.50 45.19
N PHE A 3 16.96 -45.64 44.25
CA PHE A 3 17.13 -45.19 42.87
C PHE A 3 16.72 -43.71 42.78
N ILE A 4 17.68 -42.85 42.45
CA ILE A 4 17.45 -41.43 42.18
C ILE A 4 17.20 -41.30 40.67
N PHE A 5 15.99 -40.90 40.28
CA PHE A 5 15.69 -40.45 38.93
C PHE A 5 16.16 -39.00 38.78
N LEU A 6 17.18 -38.78 37.94
CA LEU A 6 17.64 -37.46 37.56
C LEU A 6 16.79 -36.99 36.36
N ILE A 7 15.85 -36.07 36.59
CA ILE A 7 15.10 -35.40 35.52
C ILE A 7 15.97 -34.26 34.99
N TYR A 8 16.42 -34.36 33.74
CA TYR A 8 17.02 -33.25 33.02
C TYR A 8 15.93 -32.23 32.67
N LEU A 9 15.93 -31.10 33.35
CA LEU A 9 15.14 -29.93 32.97
C LEU A 9 15.83 -29.25 31.78
N ILE A 10 15.35 -29.53 30.56
CA ILE A 10 15.76 -28.77 29.36
C ILE A 10 15.09 -27.40 29.45
N ILE A 11 15.85 -26.40 29.91
CA ILE A 11 15.45 -25.00 29.83
C ILE A 11 15.63 -24.58 28.37
N PHE A 12 14.52 -24.52 27.61
CA PHE A 12 14.49 -23.79 26.34
C PHE A 12 14.61 -22.30 26.64
N ILE A 13 15.85 -21.79 26.66
CA ILE A 13 16.09 -20.35 26.56
C ILE A 13 15.70 -19.97 25.14
N ASN A 14 14.50 -19.42 24.96
CA ASN A 14 14.14 -18.71 23.73
C ASN A 14 14.98 -17.42 23.68
N ILE A 15 16.20 -17.52 23.16
CA ILE A 15 16.98 -16.35 22.77
C ILE A 15 16.26 -15.79 21.54
N ASN A 16 15.43 -14.76 21.72
CA ASN A 16 15.02 -13.93 20.60
C ASN A 16 16.29 -13.24 20.10
N LEU A 17 16.96 -13.83 19.12
CA LEU A 17 17.99 -13.14 18.35
C LEU A 17 17.28 -12.06 17.53
N ASN A 18 17.07 -10.89 18.14
CA ASN A 18 16.71 -9.70 17.38
C ASN A 18 17.92 -9.35 16.49
N GLY A 19 17.66 -9.06 15.22
CA GLY A 19 18.68 -8.55 14.31
C GLY A 19 19.34 -7.29 14.86
N ALA A 20 20.60 -7.08 14.48
CA ALA A 20 21.34 -5.87 14.83
C ALA A 20 20.70 -4.63 14.18
N SER A 21 20.98 -3.46 14.77
CA SER A 21 20.58 -2.17 14.23
C SER A 21 21.80 -1.40 13.75
N PHE A 22 21.73 -0.91 12.51
CA PHE A 22 22.71 -0.01 11.92
C PHE A 22 22.06 1.30 11.54
N PHE A 23 22.87 2.34 11.35
CA PHE A 23 22.39 3.71 11.14
C PHE A 23 23.01 4.32 9.89
N VAL A 24 22.19 5.08 9.17
CA VAL A 24 22.55 5.84 7.98
C VAL A 24 22.17 7.29 8.19
N THR A 25 23.06 8.21 7.81
CA THR A 25 22.78 9.66 7.76
C THR A 25 23.27 10.25 6.45
N ASN A 26 22.70 11.38 6.01
CA ASN A 26 23.10 12.05 4.77
C ASN A 26 24.45 12.79 4.89
N THR A 27 24.99 12.92 6.10
CA THR A 27 26.30 13.52 6.40
C THR A 27 27.36 12.50 6.77
N ALA A 28 27.03 11.20 6.71
CA ALA A 28 27.94 10.13 7.04
C ALA A 28 29.20 10.13 6.15
N LYS A 29 30.31 9.66 6.73
CA LYS A 29 31.58 9.48 6.00
C LYS A 29 31.66 8.09 5.41
N LEU A 30 32.43 7.92 4.34
CA LEU A 30 32.68 6.62 3.71
C LEU A 30 33.35 5.59 4.66
N THR A 31 33.98 6.08 5.74
CA THR A 31 34.62 5.28 6.80
C THR A 31 33.68 4.90 7.93
N GLY A 32 32.36 5.12 7.79
CA GLY A 32 31.35 4.71 8.76
C GLY A 32 31.38 3.22 9.07
N ASP A 33 31.11 2.86 10.33
CA ASP A 33 30.95 1.46 10.77
C ASP A 33 29.49 1.05 10.95
N GLY A 34 28.56 2.00 10.76
CA GLY A 34 27.12 1.78 10.83
C GLY A 34 26.56 1.87 12.25
N SER A 35 27.38 2.17 13.25
CA SER A 35 26.90 2.52 14.59
C SER A 35 26.19 3.87 14.58
N LEU A 36 25.43 4.16 15.64
CA LEU A 36 24.78 5.46 15.82
C LEU A 36 25.79 6.63 15.84
N VAL A 37 27.00 6.39 16.36
CA VAL A 37 28.06 7.42 16.48
C VAL A 37 28.84 7.60 15.18
N ASN A 38 28.95 6.54 14.37
CA ASN A 38 29.68 6.55 13.11
C ASN A 38 28.86 5.87 11.99
N PRO A 39 27.75 6.50 11.55
CA PRO A 39 26.78 5.91 10.63
C PRO A 39 27.37 5.69 9.24
N TRP A 40 26.72 4.83 8.45
CA TRP A 40 27.02 4.63 7.04
C TRP A 40 26.41 5.71 6.15
N THR A 41 26.99 5.93 4.96
CA THR A 41 26.23 6.54 3.86
C THR A 41 25.19 5.53 3.35
N LEU A 42 24.14 6.01 2.68
CA LEU A 42 23.10 5.13 2.14
C LEU A 42 23.67 4.09 1.17
N GLN A 43 24.53 4.52 0.23
CA GLN A 43 25.15 3.57 -0.71
C GLN A 43 26.07 2.58 0.00
N LYS A 44 26.80 2.98 1.06
CA LYS A 44 27.64 2.05 1.83
C LYS A 44 26.80 0.94 2.47
N ALA A 45 25.62 1.27 3.01
CA ALA A 45 24.71 0.27 3.55
C ALA A 45 24.14 -0.64 2.45
N PHE A 46 23.83 -0.08 1.27
CA PHE A 46 23.38 -0.84 0.11
C PHE A 46 24.46 -1.77 -0.47
N ASP A 47 25.74 -1.44 -0.32
CA ASP A 47 26.86 -2.30 -0.71
C ASP A 47 27.04 -3.55 0.18
N HIS A 48 26.14 -3.76 1.15
CA HIS A 48 26.13 -4.91 2.06
C HIS A 48 27.45 -5.08 2.82
N PRO A 49 27.81 -4.14 3.72
CA PRO A 49 29.01 -4.26 4.54
C PRO A 49 29.01 -5.60 5.30
N ALA A 50 30.17 -6.22 5.50
CA ALA A 50 30.27 -7.54 6.14
C ALA A 50 29.67 -7.62 7.56
N ALA A 51 29.49 -6.47 8.22
CA ALA A 51 28.82 -6.37 9.52
C ALA A 51 27.30 -6.54 9.41
N LEU A 52 26.68 -6.15 8.29
CA LEU A 52 25.25 -6.26 8.02
C LEU A 52 24.92 -7.71 7.65
N ARG A 53 24.01 -8.35 8.39
CA ARG A 53 23.64 -9.75 8.24
C ARG A 53 22.14 -9.90 7.97
N PRO A 54 21.70 -11.03 7.39
CA PRO A 54 20.27 -11.34 7.27
C PRO A 54 19.54 -11.22 8.61
N GLY A 55 18.42 -10.48 8.63
CA GLY A 55 17.60 -10.21 9.81
C GLY A 55 17.86 -8.85 10.45
N ASP A 56 18.93 -8.17 10.07
CA ASP A 56 19.29 -6.85 10.60
C ASP A 56 18.44 -5.72 10.01
N THR A 57 18.35 -4.63 10.77
CA THR A 57 17.65 -3.40 10.38
C THR A 57 18.65 -2.27 10.22
N VAL A 58 18.57 -1.57 9.08
CA VAL A 58 19.27 -0.32 8.81
C VAL A 58 18.28 0.83 8.95
N TRP A 59 18.50 1.65 9.97
CA TRP A 59 17.78 2.86 10.25
C TRP A 59 18.34 4.03 9.46
N ILE A 60 17.51 4.67 8.66
CA ILE A 60 17.88 5.82 7.85
C ILE A 60 17.33 7.07 8.53
N HIS A 61 18.21 7.96 8.95
CA HIS A 61 17.82 9.23 9.55
C HIS A 61 17.34 10.23 8.50
N GLY A 62 16.51 11.17 8.94
CA GLY A 62 15.95 12.21 8.09
C GLY A 62 17.02 13.06 7.42
N GLY A 63 16.74 13.47 6.19
CA GLY A 63 17.66 14.23 5.36
C GLY A 63 17.50 13.92 3.88
N ILE A 64 18.19 14.71 3.06
CA ILE A 64 18.22 14.56 1.60
C ILE A 64 19.46 13.73 1.22
N TYR A 65 19.24 12.65 0.49
CA TYR A 65 20.26 11.71 0.03
C TYR A 65 20.39 11.77 -1.49
N THR A 66 21.58 12.14 -1.97
CA THR A 66 21.95 12.12 -3.39
C THR A 66 23.15 11.21 -3.59
N ASN A 67 23.25 10.59 -4.77
CA ASN A 67 24.41 9.79 -5.16
C ASN A 67 24.46 9.60 -6.68
N ASP A 68 25.68 9.43 -7.19
CA ASP A 68 25.97 9.09 -8.59
C ASP A 68 26.70 7.73 -8.60
N TYR A 69 25.94 6.64 -8.46
CA TYR A 69 26.52 5.29 -8.40
C TYR A 69 27.16 4.89 -9.73
N ASP A 70 26.43 5.05 -10.85
CA ASP A 70 26.95 4.85 -12.19
C ASP A 70 26.24 5.78 -13.21
N ALA A 71 26.44 5.52 -14.51
CA ALA A 71 25.86 6.34 -15.57
C ALA A 71 24.31 6.34 -15.60
N GLN A 72 23.66 5.31 -15.06
CA GLN A 72 22.21 5.12 -15.11
C GLN A 72 21.54 5.10 -13.73
N THR A 73 22.29 4.87 -12.67
CA THR A 73 21.76 4.58 -11.34
C THR A 73 22.26 5.58 -10.31
N SER A 74 21.36 6.15 -9.52
CA SER A 74 21.73 6.96 -8.35
C SER A 74 22.11 6.07 -7.16
N PHE A 75 21.27 5.09 -6.80
CA PHE A 75 21.55 4.13 -5.72
C PHE A 75 21.30 2.68 -6.16
N ASN A 76 22.26 1.80 -5.89
CA ASN A 76 22.19 0.38 -6.28
C ASN A 76 22.20 -0.54 -5.05
N CYS A 77 21.13 -1.30 -4.82
CA CYS A 77 21.03 -2.29 -3.74
C CYS A 77 21.83 -3.55 -4.08
N LYS A 78 22.66 -4.00 -3.12
CA LYS A 78 23.40 -5.27 -3.18
C LYS A 78 23.18 -6.16 -1.94
N THR A 79 22.12 -5.88 -1.18
CA THR A 79 21.83 -6.60 0.07
C THR A 79 21.11 -7.92 -0.18
N ASN A 80 21.46 -8.95 0.59
CA ASN A 80 20.91 -10.29 0.43
C ASN A 80 20.52 -10.85 1.81
N GLY A 81 19.23 -10.79 2.13
CA GLY A 81 18.66 -11.44 3.31
C GLY A 81 18.28 -12.90 3.05
N THR A 82 17.37 -13.44 3.87
CA THR A 82 16.72 -14.73 3.65
C THR A 82 15.22 -14.64 3.88
N LEU A 83 14.46 -15.67 3.47
CA LEU A 83 13.00 -15.73 3.65
C LEU A 83 12.56 -15.45 5.10
N ASN A 84 13.31 -15.95 6.08
CA ASN A 84 12.99 -15.82 7.51
C ASN A 84 13.79 -14.70 8.21
N ALA A 85 14.71 -14.06 7.50
CA ALA A 85 15.58 -13.02 8.03
C ALA A 85 15.91 -12.00 6.92
N PRO A 86 14.92 -11.19 6.49
CA PRO A 86 15.16 -10.15 5.50
C PRO A 86 16.04 -9.03 6.08
N ILE A 87 16.70 -8.27 5.22
CA ILE A 87 17.37 -7.02 5.62
C ILE A 87 16.37 -5.87 5.44
N ILE A 88 16.19 -5.04 6.47
CA ILE A 88 15.18 -3.98 6.48
C ILE A 88 15.86 -2.62 6.41
N PHE A 89 15.50 -1.79 5.43
CA PHE A 89 15.84 -0.37 5.36
C PHE A 89 14.62 0.46 5.74
N ARG A 90 14.71 1.17 6.86
CA ARG A 90 13.56 1.85 7.48
C ARG A 90 13.93 3.25 7.92
N ASN A 91 13.07 4.23 7.68
CA ASN A 91 13.25 5.57 8.27
C ASN A 91 13.19 5.51 9.80
N TYR A 92 14.10 6.22 10.46
CA TYR A 92 14.22 6.23 11.93
C TYR A 92 13.11 7.07 12.55
N ASN A 93 12.29 6.50 13.44
CA ASN A 93 11.28 7.22 14.23
C ASN A 93 10.35 8.18 13.46
N GLY A 94 10.00 7.86 12.22
CA GLY A 94 9.10 8.69 11.41
C GLY A 94 9.79 9.90 10.79
N GLU A 95 11.12 10.02 10.94
CA GLU A 95 11.90 11.05 10.28
C GLU A 95 11.72 10.99 8.75
N HIS A 96 11.77 12.17 8.14
CA HIS A 96 11.55 12.34 6.71
C HIS A 96 12.84 12.06 5.93
N VAL A 97 12.90 10.88 5.30
CA VAL A 97 14.03 10.43 4.49
C VAL A 97 13.71 10.69 3.02
N LEU A 98 14.43 11.61 2.40
CA LEU A 98 14.22 12.01 1.02
C LEU A 98 15.39 11.57 0.14
N ILE A 99 15.14 10.65 -0.79
CA ILE A 99 16.12 10.14 -1.75
C ILE A 99 15.91 10.87 -3.06
N ASP A 100 16.84 11.78 -3.37
CA ASP A 100 16.83 12.59 -4.59
C ASP A 100 17.77 11.97 -5.63
N GLY A 101 17.20 11.45 -6.71
CA GLY A 101 17.97 10.82 -7.76
C GLY A 101 17.49 11.19 -9.15
N ALA A 102 18.38 11.86 -9.89
CA ALA A 102 18.13 12.35 -11.24
C ALA A 102 18.61 11.41 -12.36
N LYS A 103 19.16 10.23 -12.02
CA LYS A 103 19.54 9.21 -13.02
C LYS A 103 18.34 8.39 -13.46
N SER A 104 18.50 7.58 -14.51
CA SER A 104 17.45 6.70 -15.04
C SER A 104 16.77 5.87 -13.94
N TYR A 105 17.54 5.39 -12.97
CA TYR A 105 17.06 4.68 -11.79
C TYR A 105 17.48 5.41 -10.53
N THR A 106 16.53 5.95 -9.77
CA THR A 106 16.84 6.54 -8.44
C THR A 106 17.29 5.43 -7.49
N ILE A 107 16.51 4.35 -7.40
CA ILE A 107 16.89 3.12 -6.69
C ILE A 107 16.80 1.94 -7.64
N PHE A 108 17.87 1.16 -7.74
CA PHE A 108 17.91 -0.10 -8.48
C PHE A 108 18.10 -1.30 -7.55
N ALA A 109 17.18 -2.26 -7.62
CA ALA A 109 17.30 -3.57 -6.97
C ALA A 109 17.47 -4.65 -8.06
N GLY A 110 18.73 -4.98 -8.35
CA GLY A 110 19.13 -5.87 -9.44
C GLY A 110 19.00 -7.37 -9.12
N LEU A 111 18.50 -8.17 -10.06
CA LEU A 111 18.55 -9.64 -9.98
C LEU A 111 19.99 -10.12 -9.75
N GLY A 112 20.18 -11.04 -8.80
CA GLY A 112 21.50 -11.57 -8.42
C GLY A 112 22.33 -10.64 -7.54
N ASN A 113 21.94 -9.36 -7.42
CA ASN A 113 22.61 -8.38 -6.58
C ASN A 113 21.86 -8.15 -5.26
N CYS A 114 20.54 -8.03 -5.32
CA CYS A 114 19.67 -7.74 -4.17
C CYS A 114 18.65 -8.88 -4.02
N SER A 115 18.32 -9.30 -2.79
CA SER A 115 17.23 -10.25 -2.52
C SER A 115 16.81 -10.24 -1.05
N TYR A 116 15.54 -10.54 -0.77
CA TYR A 116 15.00 -10.55 0.60
C TYR A 116 15.27 -9.24 1.36
N THR A 117 15.08 -8.11 0.67
CA THR A 117 15.31 -6.76 1.19
C THR A 117 14.01 -5.98 1.22
N TRP A 118 13.76 -5.30 2.34
CA TRP A 118 12.56 -4.49 2.53
C TRP A 118 12.95 -3.02 2.59
N PHE A 119 12.34 -2.20 1.74
CA PHE A 119 12.43 -0.74 1.79
C PHE A 119 11.15 -0.20 2.39
N TRP A 120 11.25 0.60 3.45
CA TRP A 120 10.09 0.95 4.24
C TRP A 120 10.09 2.42 4.70
N GLY A 121 9.08 3.18 4.24
CA GLY A 121 8.83 4.57 4.62
C GLY A 121 9.90 5.55 4.16
N LEU A 122 10.49 5.28 3.01
CA LEU A 122 11.41 6.21 2.36
C LEU A 122 10.65 6.98 1.28
N GLU A 123 11.05 8.22 1.05
CA GLU A 123 10.54 9.07 -0.02
C GLU A 123 11.56 9.10 -1.17
N VAL A 124 11.09 8.95 -2.40
CA VAL A 124 11.88 8.94 -3.62
C VAL A 124 11.33 9.97 -4.57
N PHE A 125 12.19 10.88 -5.01
CA PHE A 125 11.81 11.90 -5.99
C PHE A 125 12.99 12.31 -6.87
N ASN A 126 12.72 13.21 -7.82
CA ASN A 126 13.73 13.84 -8.66
C ASN A 126 13.54 15.37 -8.65
N SER A 127 14.46 16.10 -8.03
CA SER A 127 14.42 17.56 -7.97
C SER A 127 14.84 18.25 -9.27
N SER A 128 15.48 17.54 -10.20
CA SER A 128 16.09 18.14 -11.40
C SER A 128 15.10 18.40 -12.54
N SER A 129 13.80 18.12 -12.34
CA SER A 129 12.78 18.29 -13.38
C SER A 129 12.48 19.78 -13.60
N THR A 130 13.09 20.38 -14.63
CA THR A 130 12.87 21.80 -14.98
C THR A 130 11.65 22.04 -15.86
N ASP A 131 11.22 21.01 -16.60
CA ASP A 131 9.96 20.98 -17.34
C ASP A 131 9.34 19.57 -17.29
N ARG A 132 8.11 19.41 -17.78
CA ARG A 132 7.41 18.12 -17.92
C ARG A 132 7.05 17.83 -19.37
N ASN A 133 7.69 18.45 -20.35
CA ASN A 133 7.46 18.23 -21.77
C ASN A 133 8.64 17.48 -22.44
N HIS A 134 9.52 16.88 -21.63
CA HIS A 134 10.61 16.01 -22.08
C HIS A 134 10.70 14.79 -21.16
N ASP A 135 11.48 13.78 -21.58
CA ASP A 135 11.76 12.61 -20.75
C ASP A 135 12.33 13.05 -19.38
N ILE A 136 11.64 12.64 -18.32
CA ILE A 136 12.11 12.79 -16.95
C ILE A 136 12.62 11.44 -16.47
N LEU A 137 13.73 11.48 -15.73
CA LEU A 137 14.38 10.28 -15.19
C LEU A 137 13.93 10.02 -13.75
N GLY A 138 14.35 8.89 -13.22
CA GLY A 138 14.15 8.51 -11.83
C GLY A 138 12.99 7.55 -11.63
N GLY A 139 12.85 7.14 -10.37
CA GLY A 139 11.92 6.09 -9.95
C GLY A 139 12.65 4.90 -9.34
N ILE A 140 11.87 3.89 -8.98
CA ILE A 140 12.37 2.63 -8.41
C ILE A 140 12.29 1.55 -9.48
N THR A 141 13.42 0.90 -9.78
CA THR A 141 13.46 -0.25 -10.68
C THR A 141 13.87 -1.51 -9.93
N CYS A 142 13.03 -2.53 -9.99
CA CYS A 142 13.23 -3.81 -9.34
C CYS A 142 13.22 -4.95 -10.35
N THR A 143 14.32 -5.69 -10.41
CA THR A 143 14.46 -6.97 -11.11
C THR A 143 14.76 -8.12 -10.12
N ALA A 144 15.07 -7.79 -8.87
CA ALA A 144 15.39 -8.70 -7.76
C ALA A 144 14.17 -9.44 -7.19
N GLU A 145 14.39 -10.69 -6.75
CA GLU A 145 13.36 -11.53 -6.14
C GLU A 145 13.17 -11.21 -4.64
N ASN A 146 11.95 -11.40 -4.15
CA ASN A 146 11.56 -11.31 -2.72
C ASN A 146 11.81 -9.93 -2.10
N ILE A 147 11.63 -8.86 -2.88
CA ILE A 147 11.73 -7.46 -2.42
C ILE A 147 10.40 -6.97 -1.89
N LYS A 148 10.43 -6.14 -0.84
CA LYS A 148 9.24 -5.41 -0.37
C LYS A 148 9.45 -3.91 -0.42
N PHE A 149 8.43 -3.20 -0.91
CA PHE A 149 8.31 -1.75 -0.82
C PHE A 149 7.09 -1.45 0.05
N ILE A 150 7.33 -0.91 1.25
CA ILE A 150 6.30 -0.74 2.28
C ILE A 150 6.18 0.73 2.63
N ASN A 151 4.98 1.30 2.50
CA ASN A 151 4.70 2.70 2.86
C ASN A 151 5.68 3.71 2.22
N MET A 152 6.19 3.38 1.03
CA MET A 152 7.08 4.27 0.28
C MET A 152 6.29 5.45 -0.26
N ILE A 153 6.95 6.59 -0.41
CA ILE A 153 6.40 7.73 -1.12
C ILE A 153 7.25 7.90 -2.38
N VAL A 154 6.64 7.86 -3.57
CA VAL A 154 7.35 8.00 -4.83
C VAL A 154 6.65 9.05 -5.66
N HIS A 155 7.35 10.15 -5.96
CA HIS A 155 6.73 11.25 -6.67
C HIS A 155 7.69 12.01 -7.55
N ASP A 156 7.10 12.71 -8.53
CA ASP A 156 7.84 13.64 -9.40
C ASP A 156 8.98 12.99 -10.21
N THR A 157 8.95 11.67 -10.41
CA THR A 157 9.91 10.91 -11.22
C THR A 157 9.36 10.54 -12.61
N GLY A 158 10.21 10.05 -13.51
CA GLY A 158 9.79 9.53 -14.83
C GLY A 158 8.91 8.28 -14.77
N SER A 159 9.28 7.32 -13.93
CA SER A 159 8.43 6.18 -13.56
C SER A 159 8.32 6.07 -12.05
N GLY A 160 7.27 5.43 -11.54
CA GLY A 160 7.06 5.27 -10.11
C GLY A 160 7.81 4.04 -9.60
N ILE A 161 7.11 2.92 -9.47
CA ILE A 161 7.73 1.64 -9.09
C ILE A 161 7.58 0.63 -10.23
N ASP A 162 8.73 0.27 -10.81
CA ASP A 162 8.84 -0.69 -11.90
C ASP A 162 9.29 -2.05 -11.36
N ALA A 163 8.37 -3.01 -11.28
CA ALA A 163 8.66 -4.38 -10.89
C ALA A 163 8.65 -5.30 -12.10
N TRP A 164 9.84 -5.57 -12.64
CA TRP A 164 10.05 -6.33 -13.87
C TRP A 164 9.78 -7.82 -13.70
N LYS A 165 9.72 -8.54 -14.82
CA LYS A 165 9.37 -9.97 -14.88
C LYS A 165 10.13 -10.84 -13.89
N THR A 166 11.42 -10.59 -13.70
CA THR A 166 12.29 -11.37 -12.81
C THR A 166 12.12 -11.06 -11.33
N ALA A 167 11.44 -9.96 -10.98
CA ALA A 167 11.21 -9.57 -9.59
C ALA A 167 10.09 -10.40 -8.96
N LYS A 168 10.32 -11.70 -8.80
CA LYS A 168 9.33 -12.64 -8.26
C LYS A 168 9.03 -12.32 -6.81
N ASN A 169 7.80 -12.60 -6.38
CA ASN A 169 7.34 -12.43 -4.99
C ASN A 169 7.52 -11.01 -4.43
N THR A 170 7.53 -9.98 -5.30
CA THR A 170 7.54 -8.59 -4.84
C THR A 170 6.24 -8.24 -4.13
N GLU A 171 6.34 -7.56 -2.99
CA GLU A 171 5.21 -6.93 -2.32
C GLU A 171 5.36 -5.40 -2.40
N ILE A 172 4.40 -4.74 -3.01
CA ILE A 172 4.26 -3.27 -3.01
C ILE A 172 3.03 -2.97 -2.15
N TYR A 173 3.27 -2.44 -0.95
CA TYR A 173 2.25 -2.30 0.08
C TYR A 173 2.20 -0.90 0.66
N GLY A 174 1.01 -0.29 0.73
CA GLY A 174 0.83 0.95 1.50
C GLY A 174 1.50 2.19 0.88
N CYS A 175 2.03 2.09 -0.34
CA CYS A 175 2.80 3.16 -0.97
C CYS A 175 1.89 4.29 -1.47
N LEU A 176 2.42 5.52 -1.43
CA LEU A 176 1.83 6.72 -2.00
C LEU A 176 2.62 7.11 -3.25
N ILE A 177 1.97 7.11 -4.42
CA ILE A 177 2.64 7.33 -5.71
C ILE A 177 1.91 8.39 -6.53
N TYR A 178 2.59 9.48 -6.90
CA TYR A 178 1.94 10.59 -7.59
C TYR A 178 2.86 11.44 -8.45
N HIS A 179 2.29 12.23 -9.36
CA HIS A 179 3.04 13.12 -10.28
C HIS A 179 4.09 12.37 -11.11
N ILE A 180 3.78 11.13 -11.48
CA ILE A 180 4.69 10.27 -12.21
C ILE A 180 4.56 10.49 -13.72
N GLY A 181 5.70 10.68 -14.36
CA GLY A 181 5.85 10.80 -15.80
C GLY A 181 6.01 12.23 -16.28
N ASN A 182 5.73 12.41 -17.56
CA ASN A 182 5.95 13.63 -18.33
C ASN A 182 5.09 13.59 -19.60
N ASN A 183 5.06 14.67 -20.35
CA ASN A 183 4.54 14.71 -21.70
C ASN A 183 5.68 14.42 -22.70
N LEU A 184 5.38 13.65 -23.74
CA LEU A 184 6.27 13.43 -24.88
C LEU A 184 5.58 13.82 -26.18
N LEU A 185 6.37 14.31 -27.13
CA LEU A 185 5.90 14.59 -28.47
C LEU A 185 5.83 13.28 -29.27
N ASN A 186 4.61 12.86 -29.61
CA ASN A 186 4.33 11.71 -30.45
C ASN A 186 3.71 12.19 -31.78
N GLY A 187 4.55 12.32 -32.80
CA GLY A 187 4.16 12.95 -34.07
C GLY A 187 3.84 14.43 -33.86
N THR A 188 2.58 14.83 -34.06
CA THR A 188 2.10 16.20 -33.82
C THR A 188 1.41 16.39 -32.47
N ASN A 189 1.27 15.32 -31.68
CA ASN A 189 0.51 15.34 -30.44
C ASN A 189 1.43 15.25 -29.23
N TRP A 190 1.22 16.12 -28.25
CA TRP A 190 1.82 15.99 -26.93
C TRP A 190 0.97 15.04 -26.10
N GLU A 191 1.55 13.91 -25.69
CA GLU A 191 0.84 12.87 -24.97
C GLU A 191 1.44 12.69 -23.58
N GLY A 192 0.62 12.35 -22.59
CA GLY A 192 1.09 12.01 -21.25
C GLY A 192 1.66 10.59 -21.20
N HIS A 193 2.87 10.46 -20.67
CA HIS A 193 3.62 9.21 -20.52
C HIS A 193 3.95 8.92 -19.05
N GLY A 194 4.56 7.77 -18.79
CA GLY A 194 4.92 7.32 -17.44
C GLY A 194 3.86 6.46 -16.76
N HIS A 195 4.30 5.74 -15.73
CA HIS A 195 3.55 4.70 -15.06
C HIS A 195 3.73 4.83 -13.55
N GLY A 196 2.67 5.07 -12.80
CA GLY A 196 2.74 5.05 -11.33
C GLY A 196 3.29 3.72 -10.84
N MET A 197 2.83 2.62 -11.42
CA MET A 197 3.48 1.33 -11.32
C MET A 197 3.54 0.65 -12.68
N TYR A 198 4.72 0.17 -13.06
CA TYR A 198 4.89 -0.72 -14.20
C TYR A 198 5.22 -2.14 -13.73
N LEU A 199 4.35 -3.08 -14.05
CA LEU A 199 4.39 -4.41 -13.48
C LEU A 199 4.45 -5.46 -14.58
N GLN A 200 5.42 -6.36 -14.44
CA GLN A 200 5.55 -7.59 -15.22
C GLN A 200 5.73 -8.74 -14.26
N ASN A 201 5.25 -9.92 -14.62
CA ASN A 201 5.54 -11.13 -13.87
C ASN A 201 5.56 -12.31 -14.83
N ASP A 202 6.45 -13.27 -14.58
CA ASP A 202 6.28 -14.59 -15.17
C ASP A 202 5.18 -15.34 -14.38
N THR A 203 4.68 -16.44 -14.90
CA THR A 203 3.67 -17.25 -14.21
C THR A 203 4.25 -18.05 -13.03
N PHE A 204 5.39 -17.61 -12.45
CA PHE A 204 6.02 -18.18 -11.28
C PHE A 204 6.13 -17.13 -10.15
N GLY A 205 5.85 -17.55 -8.92
CA GLY A 205 5.70 -16.61 -7.81
C GLY A 205 4.47 -15.70 -7.98
N THR A 206 4.18 -14.88 -6.97
CA THR A 206 3.02 -13.97 -6.99
C THR A 206 3.44 -12.59 -6.54
N LYS A 207 3.09 -11.55 -7.31
CA LYS A 207 3.28 -10.16 -6.89
C LYS A 207 2.08 -9.66 -6.12
N LEU A 208 2.33 -9.12 -4.93
CA LEU A 208 1.31 -8.58 -4.04
C LEU A 208 1.29 -7.07 -4.17
N ILE A 209 0.21 -6.51 -4.71
CA ILE A 209 0.04 -5.07 -4.97
C ILE A 209 -1.12 -4.60 -4.11
N HIS A 210 -0.85 -4.29 -2.85
CA HIS A 210 -1.88 -4.14 -1.82
C HIS A 210 -1.90 -2.76 -1.18
N ASN A 211 -3.09 -2.19 -0.99
CA ASN A 211 -3.28 -0.99 -0.18
C ASN A 211 -2.46 0.22 -0.64
N ASN A 212 -2.20 0.40 -1.92
CA ASN A 212 -1.43 1.55 -2.43
C ASN A 212 -2.36 2.67 -2.91
N ILE A 213 -1.86 3.90 -2.89
CA ILE A 213 -2.55 5.08 -3.42
C ILE A 213 -1.75 5.57 -4.63
N VAL A 214 -2.39 5.63 -5.80
CA VAL A 214 -1.74 6.10 -7.04
C VAL A 214 -2.60 7.17 -7.69
N PHE A 215 -2.05 8.37 -7.88
CA PHE A 215 -2.85 9.47 -8.43
C PHE A 215 -2.08 10.52 -9.22
N SER A 216 -2.80 11.33 -9.99
CA SER A 216 -2.25 12.46 -10.76
C SER A 216 -1.00 12.08 -11.57
N THR A 217 -1.02 10.91 -12.22
CA THR A 217 0.03 10.49 -13.15
C THR A 217 -0.11 11.26 -14.47
N PHE A 218 0.97 11.36 -15.24
CA PHE A 218 0.90 11.88 -16.62
C PHE A 218 0.33 10.82 -17.58
N GLY A 219 0.64 9.54 -17.35
CA GLY A 219 0.14 8.42 -18.14
C GLY A 219 -0.81 7.49 -17.37
N ASN A 220 -0.28 6.35 -16.91
CA ASN A 220 -1.07 5.29 -16.26
C ASN A 220 -0.83 5.25 -14.73
N GLY A 221 -1.87 4.93 -13.96
CA GLY A 221 -1.77 4.59 -12.54
C GLY A 221 -1.04 3.26 -12.35
N ILE A 222 -1.75 2.14 -12.45
CA ILE A 222 -1.16 0.79 -12.45
C ILE A 222 -1.21 0.20 -13.85
N LYS A 223 -0.04 -0.13 -14.40
CA LYS A 223 0.12 -0.76 -15.70
C LYS A 223 0.73 -2.15 -15.55
N ILE A 224 -0.05 -3.18 -15.89
CA ILE A 224 0.46 -4.54 -16.11
C ILE A 224 0.58 -4.75 -17.61
N TRP A 225 1.82 -4.88 -18.07
CA TRP A 225 2.13 -4.97 -19.49
C TRP A 225 3.51 -5.59 -19.70
N GLN A 226 3.66 -6.39 -20.76
CA GLN A 226 4.97 -6.75 -21.28
C GLN A 226 5.02 -6.59 -22.80
N THR A 227 6.20 -6.23 -23.31
CA THR A 227 6.42 -6.08 -24.76
C THR A 227 6.57 -7.42 -25.47
N THR A 228 6.98 -8.49 -24.78
CA THR A 228 7.15 -9.82 -25.39
C THR A 228 5.80 -10.53 -25.60
N THR A 229 5.68 -11.26 -26.72
CA THR A 229 4.46 -11.99 -27.12
C THR A 229 4.56 -13.50 -26.94
N THR A 230 5.64 -13.97 -26.33
CA THR A 230 6.04 -15.40 -26.34
C THR A 230 5.62 -16.21 -25.11
N ALA A 231 5.16 -15.56 -24.03
CA ALA A 231 4.73 -16.25 -22.80
C ALA A 231 3.61 -15.47 -22.09
N PRO A 232 2.71 -16.12 -21.33
CA PRO A 232 1.70 -15.45 -20.51
C PRO A 232 2.31 -14.56 -19.42
N ILE A 233 1.57 -13.54 -18.99
CA ILE A 233 1.81 -12.73 -17.79
C ILE A 233 0.72 -13.02 -16.78
N GLY A 234 1.04 -13.02 -15.49
CA GLY A 234 0.04 -13.36 -14.50
C GLY A 234 0.54 -13.48 -13.08
N ASN A 235 -0.25 -14.14 -12.23
CA ASN A 235 0.01 -14.29 -10.80
C ASN A 235 0.18 -12.94 -10.08
N PHE A 236 -0.81 -12.07 -10.26
CA PHE A 236 -0.92 -10.82 -9.51
C PHE A 236 -2.04 -10.93 -8.48
N ASP A 237 -1.78 -10.45 -7.28
CA ASP A 237 -2.81 -10.25 -6.25
C ASP A 237 -2.89 -8.75 -5.93
N ILE A 238 -3.93 -8.10 -6.46
CA ILE A 238 -4.11 -6.65 -6.48
C ILE A 238 -5.30 -6.29 -5.61
N ARG A 239 -5.07 -5.70 -4.45
CA ARG A 239 -6.15 -5.47 -3.47
C ARG A 239 -6.10 -4.12 -2.79
N ASN A 240 -7.27 -3.57 -2.49
CA ASN A 240 -7.39 -2.38 -1.65
C ASN A 240 -6.63 -1.15 -2.17
N ASN A 241 -6.26 -1.11 -3.46
CA ASN A 241 -5.56 0.04 -4.01
C ASN A 241 -6.57 1.14 -4.34
N ILE A 242 -6.15 2.39 -4.15
CA ILE A 242 -6.92 3.59 -4.44
C ILE A 242 -6.25 4.27 -5.64
N LEU A 243 -6.96 4.38 -6.76
CA LEU A 243 -6.43 4.99 -7.99
C LEU A 243 -7.35 6.08 -8.48
N PHE A 244 -6.83 7.29 -8.63
CA PHE A 244 -7.63 8.40 -9.12
C PHE A 244 -6.82 9.37 -9.96
N ASN A 245 -7.50 10.18 -10.77
CA ASN A 245 -6.83 11.23 -11.55
C ASN A 245 -5.71 10.71 -12.48
N GLY A 246 -5.78 9.45 -12.94
CA GLY A 246 -4.83 8.92 -13.92
C GLY A 246 -4.81 9.80 -15.18
N GLY A 247 -3.64 10.32 -15.53
CA GLY A 247 -3.44 11.20 -16.68
C GLY A 247 -3.67 12.69 -16.40
N SER A 248 -4.26 13.06 -15.28
CA SER A 248 -4.69 14.45 -15.04
C SER A 248 -3.55 15.47 -14.91
N ALA A 249 -2.31 15.00 -14.71
CA ALA A 249 -1.13 15.87 -14.61
C ALA A 249 -0.59 16.31 -15.98
N SER A 250 -1.04 15.67 -17.08
CA SER A 250 -0.65 16.08 -18.43
C SER A 250 -1.25 17.43 -18.82
N GLU A 251 -0.42 18.33 -19.35
CA GLU A 251 -0.80 19.68 -19.81
C GLU A 251 -1.56 19.63 -21.15
N ASN A 252 -1.51 18.51 -21.87
CA ASN A 252 -1.96 18.39 -23.26
C ASN A 252 -3.05 17.32 -23.45
N LEU A 253 -3.97 17.20 -22.49
CA LEU A 253 -5.09 16.25 -22.51
C LEU A 253 -6.09 16.45 -23.68
N GLY A 254 -5.90 17.47 -24.52
CA GLY A 254 -6.85 17.96 -25.52
C GLY A 254 -6.49 17.64 -26.96
N GLY A 255 -7.07 16.58 -27.50
CA GLY A 255 -7.22 16.37 -28.95
C GLY A 255 -8.06 15.13 -29.27
N VAL A 256 -9.13 15.30 -30.06
CA VAL A 256 -9.78 14.17 -30.75
C VAL A 256 -8.72 13.59 -31.70
N GLY A 257 -8.20 12.40 -31.39
CA GLY A 257 -7.05 11.81 -32.07
C GLY A 257 -5.81 11.58 -31.19
N ASN A 258 -5.81 11.98 -29.92
CA ASN A 258 -4.82 11.49 -28.94
C ASN A 258 -5.07 9.99 -28.70
N ASN A 259 -4.13 9.16 -29.15
CA ASN A 259 -4.22 7.69 -29.13
C ASN A 259 -3.70 7.09 -27.81
N SER A 260 -3.21 7.91 -26.87
CA SER A 260 -2.54 7.46 -25.62
C SER A 260 -3.36 7.71 -24.34
N ARG A 261 -4.12 6.67 -23.98
CA ARG A 261 -4.15 5.92 -22.70
C ARG A 261 -3.95 6.65 -21.34
N THR A 262 -4.85 7.53 -20.94
CA THR A 262 -5.03 7.89 -19.50
C THR A 262 -5.79 6.77 -18.77
N HIS A 263 -5.16 6.13 -17.77
CA HIS A 263 -5.78 5.02 -17.05
C HIS A 263 -5.48 5.08 -15.56
N ASN A 264 -6.47 4.69 -14.76
CA ASN A 264 -6.23 4.24 -13.40
C ASN A 264 -5.65 2.82 -13.49
N PHE A 265 -6.43 1.87 -14.02
CA PHE A 265 -5.94 0.52 -14.33
C PHE A 265 -5.70 0.30 -15.83
N PHE A 266 -4.51 -0.18 -16.17
CA PHE A 266 -4.16 -0.68 -17.50
C PHE A 266 -3.58 -2.09 -17.39
N VAL A 267 -4.44 -3.10 -17.29
CA VAL A 267 -4.07 -4.48 -16.96
C VAL A 267 -4.34 -5.38 -18.16
N LEU A 268 -3.36 -5.45 -19.09
CA LEU A 268 -3.58 -6.05 -20.41
C LEU A 268 -2.50 -7.05 -20.81
N SER A 269 -2.91 -7.99 -21.67
CA SER A 269 -2.07 -8.84 -22.50
C SER A 269 -1.60 -8.14 -23.78
N ASN A 270 -0.45 -8.53 -24.33
CA ASN A 270 0.12 -7.95 -25.57
C ASN A 270 0.16 -8.91 -26.78
N GLY A 271 -0.48 -10.08 -26.72
CA GLY A 271 -0.60 -10.96 -27.89
C GLY A 271 -1.50 -12.16 -27.64
N PRO A 272 -1.98 -12.84 -28.71
CA PRO A 272 -2.95 -13.94 -28.61
C PRO A 272 -2.42 -15.15 -27.82
N ASN A 273 -1.10 -15.31 -27.72
CA ASN A 273 -0.43 -16.39 -26.97
C ASN A 273 0.01 -15.95 -25.56
N ASN A 274 -0.40 -14.77 -25.10
CA ASN A 274 0.00 -14.18 -23.83
C ASN A 274 -1.23 -13.61 -23.10
N PRO A 275 -2.25 -14.42 -22.77
CA PRO A 275 -3.35 -13.95 -21.94
C PRO A 275 -2.85 -13.55 -20.55
N LEU A 276 -3.58 -12.65 -19.88
CA LEU A 276 -3.37 -12.40 -18.47
C LEU A 276 -3.88 -13.60 -17.66
N VAL A 277 -3.05 -14.22 -16.82
CA VAL A 277 -3.43 -15.43 -16.10
C VAL A 277 -3.40 -15.26 -14.58
N ASN A 278 -4.22 -16.03 -13.85
CA ASN A 278 -4.19 -16.15 -12.38
C ASN A 278 -4.09 -14.80 -11.66
N THR A 279 -4.92 -13.85 -12.06
CA THR A 279 -4.86 -12.48 -11.53
C THR A 279 -6.08 -12.23 -10.67
N VAL A 280 -5.85 -11.70 -9.47
CA VAL A 280 -6.90 -11.37 -8.50
C VAL A 280 -6.91 -9.86 -8.33
N ILE A 281 -8.07 -9.25 -8.54
CA ILE A 281 -8.29 -7.81 -8.43
C ILE A 281 -9.51 -7.62 -7.54
N LYS A 282 -9.29 -7.22 -6.28
CA LYS A 282 -10.37 -7.11 -5.29
C LYS A 282 -10.34 -5.87 -4.44
N HIS A 283 -11.51 -5.34 -4.10
CA HIS A 283 -11.64 -4.22 -3.16
C HIS A 283 -10.80 -3.00 -3.58
N ASN A 284 -10.58 -2.78 -4.87
CA ASN A 284 -9.90 -1.57 -5.33
C ASN A 284 -10.93 -0.46 -5.54
N TYR A 285 -10.49 0.78 -5.33
CA TYR A 285 -11.31 1.97 -5.32
C TYR A 285 -10.77 2.93 -6.37
N THR A 286 -11.60 3.31 -7.36
CA THR A 286 -11.18 4.27 -8.37
C THR A 286 -12.09 5.47 -8.44
N PHE A 287 -11.54 6.60 -8.85
CA PHE A 287 -12.32 7.81 -9.11
C PHE A 287 -11.69 8.72 -10.15
N ALA A 288 -12.53 9.42 -10.89
CA ALA A 288 -12.22 10.68 -11.53
C ALA A 288 -13.54 11.35 -11.90
N GLY A 289 -13.70 12.58 -11.45
CA GLY A 289 -14.84 13.41 -11.77
C GLY A 289 -14.63 14.18 -13.06
N LEU A 290 -15.65 14.97 -13.39
CA LEU A 290 -15.69 15.85 -14.56
C LEU A 290 -14.62 16.95 -14.55
N ASN A 291 -13.99 17.20 -13.40
CA ASN A 291 -12.88 18.14 -13.25
C ASN A 291 -11.59 17.65 -13.93
N SER A 292 -11.52 16.36 -14.28
CA SER A 292 -10.44 15.82 -15.11
C SER A 292 -10.74 16.08 -16.59
N PRO A 293 -9.88 16.79 -17.35
CA PRO A 293 -10.15 17.13 -18.77
C PRO A 293 -10.44 15.91 -19.67
N ARG A 294 -9.90 14.75 -19.31
CA ARG A 294 -10.23 13.46 -19.89
C ARG A 294 -10.19 12.40 -18.78
N PRO A 295 -11.35 11.95 -18.26
CA PRO A 295 -11.37 11.01 -17.15
C PRO A 295 -10.62 9.71 -17.49
N PRO A 296 -9.79 9.17 -16.59
CA PRO A 296 -9.10 7.89 -16.75
C PRO A 296 -10.06 6.72 -16.94
N VAL A 297 -9.48 5.65 -17.46
CA VAL A 297 -10.15 4.38 -17.71
C VAL A 297 -9.62 3.29 -16.78
N ASN A 298 -10.49 2.36 -16.40
CA ASN A 298 -10.12 1.05 -15.86
C ASN A 298 -10.21 0.00 -16.97
N ALA A 299 -9.09 -0.59 -17.36
CA ALA A 299 -9.02 -1.57 -18.44
C ALA A 299 -8.43 -2.88 -17.94
N PHE A 300 -9.19 -3.97 -18.09
CA PHE A 300 -8.74 -5.31 -17.71
C PHE A 300 -8.92 -6.30 -18.87
N GLY A 301 -7.87 -7.04 -19.20
CA GLY A 301 -7.94 -8.18 -20.13
C GLY A 301 -8.24 -7.86 -21.59
N LEU A 302 -8.18 -6.59 -22.01
CA LEU A 302 -8.43 -6.17 -23.39
C LEU A 302 -7.52 -6.87 -24.41
N ASN A 303 -8.06 -7.01 -25.63
CA ASN A 303 -7.46 -7.54 -26.86
C ASN A 303 -7.17 -9.05 -26.89
N TYR A 304 -6.52 -9.61 -25.87
CA TYR A 304 -6.07 -11.02 -25.91
C TYR A 304 -6.51 -11.88 -24.73
N GLY A 305 -7.42 -11.37 -23.90
CA GLY A 305 -8.16 -12.14 -22.92
C GLY A 305 -7.41 -12.42 -21.62
N VAL A 306 -8.09 -13.17 -20.77
CA VAL A 306 -7.60 -13.57 -19.44
C VAL A 306 -7.81 -15.06 -19.25
N LYS A 307 -7.22 -15.66 -18.20
CA LYS A 307 -7.51 -17.02 -17.73
C LYS A 307 -7.41 -17.05 -16.21
N ASN A 308 -8.42 -17.58 -15.52
CA ASN A 308 -8.54 -17.56 -14.07
C ASN A 308 -8.36 -16.13 -13.49
N LEU A 309 -9.06 -15.15 -14.09
CA LEU A 309 -9.16 -13.80 -13.52
C LEU A 309 -10.26 -13.77 -12.46
N ILE A 310 -9.99 -13.11 -11.33
CA ILE A 310 -11.03 -12.75 -10.36
C ILE A 310 -11.09 -11.24 -10.26
N LEU A 311 -12.19 -10.63 -10.68
CA LEU A 311 -12.51 -9.22 -10.49
C LEU A 311 -13.70 -9.14 -9.53
N ASP A 312 -13.44 -8.84 -8.26
CA ASP A 312 -14.43 -9.04 -7.21
C ASP A 312 -14.47 -7.91 -6.19
N SER A 313 -15.66 -7.42 -5.88
CA SER A 313 -15.89 -6.47 -4.80
C SER A 313 -15.11 -5.15 -4.95
N ASN A 314 -14.91 -4.66 -6.19
CA ASN A 314 -14.25 -3.38 -6.47
C ASN A 314 -15.28 -2.25 -6.60
N TYR A 315 -14.91 -1.03 -6.24
CA TYR A 315 -15.71 0.18 -6.41
C TYR A 315 -15.07 1.06 -7.50
N LEU A 316 -15.52 0.87 -8.73
CA LEU A 316 -14.87 1.39 -9.92
C LEU A 316 -15.68 2.54 -10.52
N SER A 317 -15.32 3.77 -10.16
CA SER A 317 -15.82 4.96 -10.86
C SER A 317 -14.96 5.26 -12.08
N CYS A 318 -15.61 5.77 -13.14
CA CYS A 318 -15.14 6.03 -14.51
C CYS A 318 -15.35 4.86 -15.48
N GLN A 319 -14.91 5.04 -16.72
CA GLN A 319 -15.10 4.02 -17.75
C GLN A 319 -14.39 2.73 -17.36
N THR A 320 -15.12 1.63 -17.37
CA THR A 320 -14.56 0.30 -17.21
C THR A 320 -14.64 -0.46 -18.53
N ARG A 321 -13.51 -1.02 -18.94
CA ARG A 321 -13.37 -1.78 -20.19
C ARG A 321 -12.97 -3.21 -19.89
N LEU A 322 -13.75 -4.13 -20.44
CA LEU A 322 -13.60 -5.57 -20.38
C LEU A 322 -14.00 -6.12 -21.76
N GLY A 323 -13.06 -6.57 -22.60
CA GLY A 323 -13.34 -6.75 -24.05
C GLY A 323 -13.51 -5.40 -24.79
N PHE A 324 -13.40 -5.24 -26.12
CA PHE A 324 -14.26 -5.74 -27.22
C PHE A 324 -13.77 -5.17 -28.60
N ASN A 325 -14.31 -5.64 -29.75
CA ASN A 325 -13.91 -5.52 -31.19
C ASN A 325 -12.79 -6.48 -31.67
N ASN A 326 -12.82 -7.81 -31.62
CA ASN A 326 -13.85 -8.84 -31.48
C ASN A 326 -13.21 -10.06 -30.76
N THR A 327 -12.87 -9.91 -29.48
CA THR A 327 -13.61 -10.43 -28.32
C THR A 327 -12.85 -11.58 -27.66
N PRO A 328 -12.03 -11.29 -26.63
CA PRO A 328 -11.85 -12.30 -25.59
C PRO A 328 -11.85 -11.76 -24.16
N ILE A 329 -12.57 -12.46 -23.29
CA ILE A 329 -12.29 -12.70 -21.87
C ILE A 329 -12.73 -14.14 -21.63
N PHE A 330 -11.85 -15.10 -21.33
CA PHE A 330 -12.32 -16.48 -21.12
C PHE A 330 -11.67 -17.16 -19.91
N ASP A 331 -12.54 -17.55 -18.97
CA ASP A 331 -12.25 -17.92 -17.58
C ASP A 331 -11.97 -16.71 -16.69
N ALA A 332 -13.04 -15.96 -16.41
CA ALA A 332 -13.06 -14.89 -15.43
C ALA A 332 -14.28 -15.01 -14.50
N SER A 333 -14.08 -14.77 -13.22
CA SER A 333 -15.14 -14.56 -12.22
C SER A 333 -15.27 -13.06 -11.96
N ILE A 334 -16.37 -12.46 -12.37
CA ILE A 334 -16.63 -11.01 -12.22
C ILE A 334 -17.91 -10.82 -11.41
N LYS A 335 -17.79 -10.43 -10.13
CA LYS A 335 -18.92 -10.36 -9.19
C LYS A 335 -18.72 -9.32 -8.09
N GLY A 336 -19.82 -8.85 -7.50
CA GLY A 336 -19.81 -7.93 -6.36
C GLY A 336 -19.21 -6.56 -6.63
N ASN A 337 -18.90 -6.22 -7.88
CA ASN A 337 -18.30 -4.94 -8.22
C ASN A 337 -19.40 -3.87 -8.38
N HIS A 338 -19.05 -2.63 -8.04
CA HIS A 338 -19.81 -1.45 -8.41
C HIS A 338 -19.13 -0.81 -9.60
N PHE A 339 -19.77 -0.85 -10.77
CA PHE A 339 -19.33 -0.15 -11.98
C PHE A 339 -20.09 1.15 -12.10
N ILE A 340 -19.40 2.26 -11.83
CA ILE A 340 -20.01 3.57 -11.69
C ILE A 340 -19.55 4.46 -12.84
N GLY A 341 -20.51 4.91 -13.63
CA GLY A 341 -20.29 5.86 -14.69
C GLY A 341 -19.86 7.22 -14.17
N GLY A 342 -19.25 8.01 -15.04
CA GLY A 342 -18.68 9.30 -14.68
C GLY A 342 -17.83 9.90 -15.79
N ILE A 343 -18.05 9.43 -17.01
CA ILE A 343 -17.41 9.97 -18.21
C ILE A 343 -18.49 10.67 -19.02
N PRO A 344 -18.29 11.94 -19.43
CA PRO A 344 -19.17 12.60 -20.38
C PRO A 344 -19.34 11.79 -21.66
N ALA A 345 -20.57 11.71 -22.19
CA ALA A 345 -20.90 10.93 -23.39
C ALA A 345 -19.98 11.23 -24.60
N VAL A 346 -19.43 12.45 -24.69
CA VAL A 346 -18.48 12.86 -25.73
C VAL A 346 -17.15 12.08 -25.71
N TYR A 347 -16.75 11.52 -24.55
CA TYR A 347 -15.51 10.74 -24.40
C TYR A 347 -15.74 9.23 -24.43
N GLY A 348 -16.99 8.79 -24.63
CA GLY A 348 -17.36 7.38 -24.85
C GLY A 348 -18.31 6.81 -23.79
N TYR A 349 -18.54 5.50 -23.88
CA TYR A 349 -19.43 4.75 -22.99
C TYR A 349 -18.77 4.46 -21.64
N TYR A 350 -19.53 4.48 -20.55
CA TYR A 350 -18.98 4.14 -19.23
C TYR A 350 -18.65 2.64 -19.07
N LEU A 351 -19.32 1.75 -19.81
CA LEU A 351 -18.90 0.35 -19.98
C LEU A 351 -18.47 0.13 -21.41
N TRP A 352 -17.41 -0.66 -21.58
CA TRP A 352 -17.02 -1.13 -22.91
C TRP A 352 -16.73 -2.63 -22.85
N GLY A 353 -17.49 -3.39 -23.63
CA GLY A 353 -17.28 -4.80 -23.93
C GLY A 353 -17.98 -5.82 -23.01
N PHE A 354 -18.79 -5.33 -22.07
CA PHE A 354 -19.64 -6.14 -21.20
C PHE A 354 -20.85 -5.31 -20.72
N GLY A 355 -21.86 -5.98 -20.19
CA GLY A 355 -22.99 -5.35 -19.52
C GLY A 355 -23.65 -6.24 -18.46
N PRO A 356 -24.79 -5.78 -17.91
CA PRO A 356 -25.51 -6.49 -16.85
C PRO A 356 -25.95 -7.91 -17.20
N SER A 357 -26.20 -8.19 -18.49
CA SER A 357 -26.54 -9.54 -18.95
C SER A 357 -25.38 -10.52 -18.88
N ASP A 358 -24.14 -10.03 -19.00
CA ASP A 358 -22.95 -10.88 -18.99
C ASP A 358 -22.55 -11.24 -17.56
N TYR A 359 -22.69 -10.29 -16.62
CA TYR A 359 -22.27 -10.44 -15.22
C TYR A 359 -23.31 -9.85 -14.26
N PRO A 360 -24.45 -10.53 -14.04
CA PRO A 360 -25.58 -10.01 -13.28
C PRO A 360 -25.32 -9.84 -11.78
N ASP A 361 -24.27 -10.47 -11.24
CA ASP A 361 -23.90 -10.38 -9.82
C ASP A 361 -23.13 -9.08 -9.47
N ASN A 362 -23.25 -8.03 -10.28
CA ASN A 362 -22.59 -6.74 -10.08
C ASN A 362 -23.62 -5.60 -10.09
N GLU A 363 -23.25 -4.49 -9.48
CA GLU A 363 -24.03 -3.25 -9.53
C GLU A 363 -23.53 -2.35 -10.66
N PHE A 364 -24.44 -1.90 -11.52
CA PHE A 364 -24.15 -1.03 -12.65
C PHE A 364 -24.89 0.30 -12.48
N ILE A 365 -24.13 1.36 -12.29
CA ILE A 365 -24.64 2.71 -12.02
C ILE A 365 -24.20 3.59 -13.20
N PRO A 366 -25.06 3.91 -14.19
CA PRO A 366 -24.63 4.56 -15.44
C PRO A 366 -24.12 5.99 -15.28
N GLU A 367 -24.52 6.68 -14.21
CA GLU A 367 -24.17 8.06 -13.92
C GLU A 367 -23.54 8.16 -12.53
N LEU A 368 -22.78 9.22 -12.26
CA LEU A 368 -22.27 9.47 -10.91
C LEU A 368 -23.46 9.67 -9.95
N PRO A 369 -23.48 9.01 -8.78
CA PRO A 369 -24.48 9.28 -7.76
C PRO A 369 -24.51 10.76 -7.37
N THR A 370 -25.71 11.26 -7.07
CA THR A 370 -25.94 12.66 -6.71
C THR A 370 -26.18 12.89 -5.21
N SER A 371 -26.29 11.81 -4.45
CA SER A 371 -26.53 11.85 -3.01
C SER A 371 -26.02 10.59 -2.32
N GLY A 372 -25.82 10.69 -1.01
CA GLY A 372 -25.29 9.62 -0.16
C GLY A 372 -23.80 9.73 0.17
N LEU A 373 -23.36 8.80 0.99
CA LEU A 373 -21.98 8.68 1.46
C LEU A 373 -21.57 7.21 1.38
N GLU A 374 -20.47 6.95 0.70
CA GLU A 374 -19.77 5.66 0.71
C GLU A 374 -18.32 5.91 1.12
N TYR A 375 -17.78 5.09 2.02
CA TYR A 375 -16.38 5.22 2.43
C TYR A 375 -15.79 3.87 2.80
N PHE A 376 -14.48 3.75 2.63
CA PHE A 376 -13.74 2.54 2.96
C PHE A 376 -12.50 2.88 3.77
N ILE A 377 -12.25 2.10 4.82
CA ILE A 377 -11.08 2.22 5.69
C ILE A 377 -10.25 0.96 5.52
N VAL A 378 -9.00 1.14 5.10
CA VAL A 378 -8.06 0.04 4.86
C VAL A 378 -6.91 0.12 5.86
N PRO A 379 -6.93 -0.65 6.96
CA PRO A 379 -5.85 -0.65 7.94
C PRO A 379 -4.54 -1.13 7.33
N ASN A 380 -3.45 -0.56 7.82
CA ASN A 380 -2.11 -0.89 7.41
C ASN A 380 -1.61 -2.12 8.18
N LYS A 381 -1.34 -3.20 7.45
CA LYS A 381 -0.81 -4.47 7.95
C LYS A 381 0.56 -4.32 8.64
N TYR A 382 1.34 -3.32 8.23
CA TYR A 382 2.70 -3.14 8.73
C TYR A 382 2.79 -2.09 9.84
N GLU A 383 1.83 -1.18 9.97
CA GLU A 383 1.81 -0.10 10.96
C GLU A 383 0.43 -0.01 11.63
N ALA A 384 0.28 -0.52 12.86
CA ALA A 384 -0.99 -0.33 13.59
C ALA A 384 -1.26 1.14 13.86
N GLY A 385 -2.54 1.51 13.84
CA GLY A 385 -2.98 2.90 13.93
C GLY A 385 -2.71 3.71 12.67
N ARG A 386 -2.27 3.08 11.56
CA ARG A 386 -2.26 3.69 10.23
C ARG A 386 -3.31 3.03 9.34
N ALA A 387 -4.05 3.83 8.58
CA ALA A 387 -4.99 3.35 7.59
C ALA A 387 -5.12 4.33 6.41
N HIS A 388 -5.57 3.82 5.28
CA HIS A 388 -6.06 4.63 4.17
C HIS A 388 -7.57 4.79 4.32
N ILE A 389 -8.07 6.00 4.08
CA ILE A 389 -9.50 6.32 4.07
C ILE A 389 -9.82 6.85 2.67
N VAL A 390 -10.77 6.21 1.99
CA VAL A 390 -11.32 6.68 0.72
C VAL A 390 -12.78 7.03 0.92
N ILE A 391 -13.19 8.19 0.41
CA ILE A 391 -14.51 8.77 0.66
C ILE A 391 -15.13 9.17 -0.67
N TYR A 392 -16.33 8.68 -0.93
CA TYR A 392 -17.24 9.12 -1.98
C TYR A 392 -18.41 9.87 -1.34
N ASN A 393 -18.30 11.20 -1.31
CA ASN A 393 -19.21 12.14 -0.68
C ASN A 393 -20.17 12.70 -1.73
N TRP A 394 -21.14 11.89 -2.14
CA TRP A 394 -22.05 12.23 -3.23
C TRP A 394 -22.94 13.43 -2.89
N ASP A 395 -23.31 13.60 -1.62
CA ASP A 395 -24.01 14.77 -1.09
C ASP A 395 -23.17 16.06 -1.14
N SER A 396 -21.87 15.97 -1.43
CA SER A 396 -20.94 17.11 -1.48
C SER A 396 -20.92 17.94 -0.19
N LEU A 397 -21.13 17.29 0.96
CA LEU A 397 -21.10 17.93 2.27
C LEU A 397 -19.71 18.49 2.55
N GLU A 398 -19.65 19.65 3.21
CA GLU A 398 -18.37 20.27 3.59
C GLU A 398 -17.64 19.49 4.70
N THR A 399 -18.37 18.74 5.51
CA THR A 399 -17.85 17.98 6.64
C THR A 399 -18.62 16.67 6.78
N LEU A 400 -17.91 15.60 7.14
CA LEU A 400 -18.44 14.26 7.32
C LEU A 400 -18.13 13.73 8.73
N HIS A 401 -18.97 12.84 9.21
CA HIS A 401 -18.74 12.07 10.43
C HIS A 401 -18.59 10.59 10.06
N ILE A 402 -17.36 10.08 10.12
CA ILE A 402 -17.00 8.75 9.63
C ILE A 402 -16.60 7.86 10.80
N ASN A 403 -17.12 6.63 10.83
CA ASN A 403 -16.71 5.64 11.81
C ASN A 403 -15.31 5.12 11.47
N CYS A 404 -14.35 5.42 12.33
CA CYS A 404 -12.94 5.13 12.11
C CYS A 404 -12.38 4.00 13.00
N PHE A 405 -13.22 3.15 13.61
CA PHE A 405 -12.73 2.05 14.46
C PHE A 405 -11.79 1.09 13.72
N GLU A 406 -11.99 0.88 12.42
CA GLU A 406 -11.17 -0.03 11.62
C GLU A 406 -9.76 0.50 11.32
N THR A 407 -9.44 1.75 11.70
CA THR A 407 -8.11 2.34 11.50
C THR A 407 -7.02 1.71 12.37
N GLY A 408 -7.42 1.00 13.43
CA GLY A 408 -6.52 0.45 14.44
C GLY A 408 -6.06 1.47 15.48
N LEU A 409 -6.57 2.71 15.45
CA LEU A 409 -6.43 3.67 16.54
C LEU A 409 -7.36 3.30 17.70
N VAL A 410 -6.94 3.64 18.92
CA VAL A 410 -7.76 3.51 20.12
C VAL A 410 -8.08 4.88 20.70
N PRO A 411 -9.21 5.05 21.43
CA PRO A 411 -9.56 6.32 22.03
C PRO A 411 -8.43 6.91 22.87
N GLY A 412 -8.17 8.21 22.71
CA GLY A 412 -7.06 8.91 23.35
C GLY A 412 -5.75 8.92 22.55
N ASP A 413 -5.63 8.12 21.49
CA ASP A 413 -4.45 8.19 20.61
C ASP A 413 -4.40 9.54 19.88
N ALA A 414 -3.24 10.20 19.92
CA ALA A 414 -2.97 11.33 19.05
C ALA A 414 -2.78 10.84 17.60
N TYR A 415 -3.47 11.46 16.66
CA TYR A 415 -3.42 11.10 15.24
C TYR A 415 -3.09 12.29 14.34
N GLU A 416 -2.63 11.96 13.13
CA GLU A 416 -2.54 12.81 11.95
C GLU A 416 -3.48 12.26 10.89
N LEU A 417 -4.34 13.11 10.33
CA LEU A 417 -5.19 12.86 9.17
C LEU A 417 -4.65 13.71 8.03
N ILE A 418 -4.12 13.05 7.01
CA ILE A 418 -3.29 13.66 5.96
C ILE A 418 -4.04 13.56 4.64
N ASN A 419 -4.31 14.70 4.01
CA ASN A 419 -4.81 14.71 2.63
C ASN A 419 -3.68 14.27 1.69
N VAL A 420 -3.90 13.21 0.94
CA VAL A 420 -2.84 12.60 0.11
C VAL A 420 -2.39 13.48 -1.05
N MET A 421 -3.23 14.43 -1.48
CA MET A 421 -2.88 15.35 -2.56
C MET A 421 -1.92 16.46 -2.12
N ASP A 422 -1.64 16.60 -0.82
CA ASP A 422 -0.61 17.50 -0.28
C ASP A 422 -0.04 16.93 1.03
N TYR A 423 0.55 15.74 0.93
CA TYR A 423 0.91 14.87 2.06
C TYR A 423 1.75 15.54 3.16
N ASN A 424 2.60 16.51 2.80
CA ASN A 424 3.50 17.17 3.75
C ASN A 424 2.92 18.48 4.33
N ALA A 425 1.92 19.10 3.67
CA ALA A 425 1.42 20.41 4.08
C ALA A 425 -0.03 20.39 4.60
N ASP A 426 -0.87 19.46 4.15
CA ASP A 426 -2.28 19.33 4.55
C ASP A 426 -2.45 18.20 5.58
N VAL A 427 -2.10 18.54 6.83
CA VAL A 427 -2.11 17.61 7.97
C VAL A 427 -3.01 18.16 9.06
N ILE A 428 -4.08 17.44 9.36
CA ILE A 428 -4.98 17.71 10.47
C ILE A 428 -4.57 16.83 11.65
N THR A 429 -4.37 17.41 12.82
CA THR A 429 -4.07 16.64 14.04
C THR A 429 -5.26 16.58 14.97
N GLY A 430 -5.37 15.50 15.73
CA GLY A 430 -6.45 15.35 16.70
C GLY A 430 -6.19 14.24 17.71
N THR A 431 -7.17 14.01 18.57
CA THR A 431 -7.20 12.88 19.53
C THR A 431 -8.35 11.97 19.14
N PHE A 432 -8.08 10.67 19.03
CA PHE A 432 -9.09 9.71 18.59
C PHE A 432 -10.25 9.64 19.60
N PRO A 433 -11.50 9.85 19.16
CA PRO A 433 -12.63 10.01 20.07
C PRO A 433 -13.12 8.68 20.67
N LEU A 434 -13.83 8.77 21.80
CA LEU A 434 -14.36 7.59 22.52
C LEU A 434 -15.36 6.78 21.69
N ASP A 435 -16.14 7.44 20.86
CA ASP A 435 -17.15 6.83 19.99
C ASP A 435 -16.59 6.40 18.62
N GLY A 436 -15.30 6.64 18.36
CA GLY A 436 -14.64 6.32 17.10
C GLY A 436 -15.10 7.13 15.89
N MET A 437 -15.98 8.13 16.07
CA MET A 437 -16.54 8.94 15.00
C MET A 437 -15.64 10.14 14.71
N LEU A 438 -14.92 10.11 13.60
CA LEU A 438 -14.04 11.20 13.20
C LEU A 438 -14.79 12.24 12.37
N THR A 439 -14.61 13.51 12.72
CA THR A 439 -15.05 14.63 11.88
C THR A 439 -13.99 14.88 10.81
N ILE A 440 -14.34 14.67 9.55
CA ILE A 440 -13.44 14.83 8.39
C ILE A 440 -13.93 16.02 7.55
N PRO A 441 -13.16 17.12 7.44
CA PRO A 441 -13.48 18.18 6.49
C PRO A 441 -13.27 17.66 5.06
N MET A 442 -14.11 18.12 4.14
CA MET A 442 -14.04 17.80 2.70
C MET A 442 -13.82 19.06 1.85
N VAL A 443 -13.56 20.19 2.48
CA VAL A 443 -13.28 21.49 1.86
C VAL A 443 -12.06 22.13 2.54
N GLN A 444 -11.54 23.22 1.95
CA GLN A 444 -10.37 23.94 2.47
C GLN A 444 -9.07 23.12 2.48
N HIS A 445 -8.95 22.18 1.54
CA HIS A 445 -7.74 21.38 1.33
C HIS A 445 -6.78 22.02 0.34
N THR A 446 -5.49 21.72 0.49
CA THR A 446 -4.43 22.13 -0.44
C THR A 446 -4.04 20.99 -1.38
N PHE A 447 -3.34 21.33 -2.47
CA PHE A 447 -2.94 20.38 -3.50
C PHE A 447 -1.52 20.71 -3.97
N ALA A 448 -0.60 19.76 -3.84
CA ALA A 448 0.76 19.89 -4.33
C ALA A 448 0.76 19.89 -5.87
N LYS A 449 1.57 20.76 -6.48
CA LYS A 449 1.78 20.77 -7.94
C LYS A 449 2.91 19.80 -8.32
N PRO A 450 2.83 19.16 -9.49
CA PRO A 450 3.98 18.46 -10.04
C PRO A 450 5.16 19.42 -10.24
N ILE A 451 6.35 19.02 -9.80
CA ILE A 451 7.60 19.75 -10.04
C ILE A 451 7.81 19.87 -11.55
N GLY A 452 8.10 21.07 -12.04
CA GLY A 452 8.32 21.32 -13.47
C GLY A 452 7.05 21.35 -14.34
N SER A 453 5.84 21.33 -13.75
CA SER A 453 4.59 21.49 -14.50
C SER A 453 3.87 22.79 -14.16
N ASN A 454 3.18 23.35 -15.17
CA ASN A 454 2.22 24.43 -14.99
C ASN A 454 0.78 23.93 -14.76
N GLN A 455 0.54 22.61 -14.88
CA GLN A 455 -0.78 22.02 -14.72
C GLN A 455 -1.29 22.22 -13.29
N ILE A 456 -2.53 22.71 -13.18
CA ILE A 456 -3.22 22.82 -11.89
C ILE A 456 -3.70 21.41 -11.48
N PRO A 457 -3.44 20.97 -10.24
CA PRO A 457 -3.94 19.68 -9.74
C PRO A 457 -5.46 19.56 -9.89
N ALA A 458 -5.91 18.44 -10.47
CA ALA A 458 -7.33 18.18 -10.69
C ALA A 458 -8.02 17.73 -9.39
N SER A 459 -8.45 18.69 -8.56
CA SER A 459 -9.15 18.35 -7.32
C SER A 459 -10.51 17.69 -7.57
N GLN A 460 -10.80 16.71 -6.71
CA GLN A 460 -12.06 15.97 -6.70
C GLN A 460 -12.93 16.29 -5.47
N PHE A 461 -12.43 17.13 -4.55
CA PHE A 461 -13.19 17.62 -3.41
C PHE A 461 -14.34 18.54 -3.83
N PRO A 462 -15.46 18.60 -3.06
CA PRO A 462 -15.73 17.77 -1.88
C PRO A 462 -16.29 16.38 -2.24
N LYS A 463 -16.55 16.07 -3.52
CA LYS A 463 -17.20 14.82 -3.94
C LYS A 463 -16.40 13.55 -3.67
N PHE A 464 -15.07 13.64 -3.74
CA PHE A 464 -14.18 12.52 -3.47
C PHE A 464 -12.94 13.00 -2.74
N GLY A 465 -12.55 12.26 -1.70
CA GLY A 465 -11.39 12.56 -0.87
C GLY A 465 -10.67 11.29 -0.47
N VAL A 466 -9.34 11.37 -0.38
CA VAL A 466 -8.49 10.26 0.07
C VAL A 466 -7.55 10.80 1.13
N PHE A 467 -7.52 10.10 2.27
CA PHE A 467 -6.71 10.47 3.41
C PHE A 467 -5.86 9.29 3.88
N ILE A 468 -4.68 9.62 4.42
CA ILE A 468 -3.93 8.70 5.27
C ILE A 468 -4.15 9.16 6.71
N ILE A 469 -4.68 8.28 7.56
CA ILE A 469 -4.67 8.50 9.00
C ILE A 469 -3.53 7.70 9.61
N ARG A 470 -2.80 8.28 10.57
CA ARG A 470 -1.75 7.58 11.32
C ARG A 470 -1.64 8.07 12.75
N LYS A 471 -1.21 7.20 13.66
CA LYS A 471 -0.84 7.58 15.03
C LYS A 471 0.42 8.47 15.02
N LYS A 472 0.35 9.62 15.70
CA LYS A 472 1.41 10.65 15.69
C LYS A 472 2.70 10.18 16.38
N GLU A 473 2.57 9.41 17.46
CA GLU A 473 3.70 8.86 18.24
C GLU A 473 3.78 7.33 18.09
N ALA A 474 3.61 6.82 16.87
CA ALA A 474 3.75 5.37 16.64
C ALA A 474 5.21 4.94 16.88
N GLN A 475 5.42 3.98 17.80
CA GLN A 475 6.66 3.18 17.75
C GLN A 475 6.63 2.41 16.43
N LEU A 476 7.42 2.86 15.46
CA LEU A 476 7.47 2.22 14.18
C LEU A 476 8.05 0.80 14.34
N PRO A 477 7.41 -0.22 13.76
CA PRO A 477 7.96 -1.56 13.77
C PRO A 477 9.36 -1.55 13.15
N ASN A 478 10.28 -2.13 13.91
CA ASN A 478 11.71 -2.14 13.59
C ASN A 478 12.26 -3.52 13.21
N SER A 479 11.39 -4.52 13.19
CA SER A 479 11.75 -5.94 13.00
C SER A 479 10.51 -6.75 12.66
N ILE A 480 10.72 -7.93 12.06
CA ILE A 480 9.64 -8.86 11.74
C ILE A 480 8.90 -9.35 12.99
N SER A 481 9.60 -9.49 14.13
CA SER A 481 9.00 -9.86 15.42
C SER A 481 8.03 -8.77 15.91
N ASN A 482 8.35 -7.50 15.67
CA ASN A 482 7.45 -6.40 15.98
C ASN A 482 6.23 -6.34 15.05
N ILE A 483 6.36 -6.66 13.75
CA ILE A 483 5.18 -6.79 12.86
C ILE A 483 4.26 -7.92 13.32
N HIS A 484 4.81 -9.06 13.72
CA HIS A 484 4.01 -10.17 14.26
C HIS A 484 3.31 -9.80 15.56
N ARG A 485 3.97 -9.04 16.45
CA ARG A 485 3.33 -8.49 17.66
C ARG A 485 2.20 -7.52 17.32
N ILE A 486 2.44 -6.57 16.41
CA ILE A 486 1.47 -5.55 16.02
C ILE A 486 0.19 -6.15 15.41
N ASN A 487 0.31 -7.22 14.63
CA ASN A 487 -0.84 -7.93 14.05
C ASN A 487 -1.45 -8.99 14.98
N SER A 488 -0.92 -9.17 16.19
CA SER A 488 -1.44 -10.12 17.17
C SER A 488 -2.35 -9.42 18.16
N ILE A 489 -3.24 -10.20 18.77
CA ILE A 489 -4.18 -9.73 19.78
C ILE A 489 -3.42 -9.18 20.99
N GLN A 490 -3.63 -7.90 21.31
CA GLN A 490 -3.00 -7.26 22.47
C GLN A 490 -3.99 -7.16 23.62
N ILE A 491 -3.46 -7.20 24.85
CA ILE A 491 -4.20 -7.01 26.09
C ILE A 491 -3.47 -5.95 26.90
N THR A 492 -4.15 -4.85 27.23
CA THR A 492 -3.56 -3.73 27.96
C THR A 492 -4.51 -3.21 29.05
N PRO A 493 -4.05 -3.03 30.31
CA PRO A 493 -2.76 -3.49 30.83
C PRO A 493 -2.71 -5.03 30.94
N ASN A 494 -1.52 -5.60 30.86
CA ASN A 494 -1.28 -7.02 31.13
C ASN A 494 0.17 -7.20 31.63
N PRO A 495 0.41 -7.32 32.95
CA PRO A 495 -0.56 -7.71 33.98
C PRO A 495 -1.62 -6.62 34.28
N SER A 496 -2.84 -7.03 34.65
CA SER A 496 -3.97 -6.15 34.95
C SER A 496 -4.44 -6.32 36.40
N SER A 497 -4.94 -5.24 37.02
CA SER A 497 -5.62 -5.30 38.31
C SER A 497 -7.06 -5.81 38.22
N GLY A 498 -7.58 -6.04 37.00
CA GLY A 498 -8.93 -6.52 36.77
C GLY A 498 -9.58 -5.91 35.53
N VAL A 499 -9.29 -4.64 35.22
CA VAL A 499 -9.79 -3.97 34.01
C VAL A 499 -8.71 -4.00 32.93
N PHE A 500 -9.07 -4.48 31.74
CA PHE A 500 -8.17 -4.52 30.59
C PHE A 500 -8.91 -4.43 29.27
N THR A 501 -8.21 -3.93 28.26
CA THR A 501 -8.68 -3.78 26.90
C THR A 501 -7.99 -4.78 26.00
N ILE A 502 -8.78 -5.51 25.23
CA ILE A 502 -8.33 -6.41 24.17
C ILE A 502 -8.43 -5.65 22.86
N THR A 503 -7.32 -5.49 22.14
CA THR A 503 -7.30 -4.79 20.84
C THR A 503 -6.94 -5.73 19.69
N ASN A 504 -7.02 -5.23 18.44
CA ASN A 504 -6.80 -5.98 17.20
C ASN A 504 -7.86 -7.07 16.95
N LEU A 505 -9.11 -6.82 17.34
CA LEU A 505 -10.23 -7.77 17.18
C LEU A 505 -10.91 -7.70 15.79
N THR A 506 -10.42 -6.86 14.88
CA THR A 506 -10.97 -6.71 13.54
C THR A 506 -11.01 -8.06 12.81
N ASN A 507 -12.15 -8.39 12.18
CA ASN A 507 -12.41 -9.68 11.53
C ASN A 507 -12.41 -10.92 12.43
N MET A 508 -12.47 -10.77 13.76
CA MET A 508 -12.74 -11.87 14.68
C MET A 508 -14.26 -12.04 14.88
N HIS A 509 -14.71 -13.28 15.07
CA HIS A 509 -16.13 -13.62 15.21
C HIS A 509 -16.47 -14.23 16.57
N ALA A 510 -15.48 -14.69 17.32
CA ALA A 510 -15.68 -15.21 18.67
C ALA A 510 -14.48 -14.93 19.57
N LEU A 511 -14.78 -14.70 20.84
CA LEU A 511 -13.83 -14.50 21.91
C LEU A 511 -14.22 -15.36 23.11
N THR A 512 -13.27 -16.04 23.72
CA THR A 512 -13.46 -16.89 24.90
C THR A 512 -12.29 -16.69 25.86
N ILE A 513 -12.56 -16.54 27.16
CA ILE A 513 -11.53 -16.52 28.20
C ILE A 513 -11.74 -17.74 29.09
N CYS A 514 -10.68 -18.51 29.31
CA CYS A 514 -10.66 -19.63 30.24
C CYS A 514 -9.65 -19.40 31.37
N ASN A 515 -9.92 -20.01 32.52
CA ASN A 515 -8.99 -20.02 33.65
C ASN A 515 -7.84 -21.01 33.42
N SER A 516 -6.89 -21.07 34.36
CA SER A 516 -5.74 -21.99 34.31
C SER A 516 -6.09 -23.48 34.27
N HIS A 517 -7.34 -23.85 34.58
CA HIS A 517 -7.84 -25.22 34.51
C HIS A 517 -8.60 -25.51 33.19
N GLY A 518 -8.59 -24.57 32.25
CA GLY A 518 -9.28 -24.69 30.96
C GLY A 518 -10.80 -24.47 31.02
N LYS A 519 -11.36 -24.09 32.19
CA LYS A 519 -12.79 -23.76 32.30
C LYS A 519 -13.04 -22.39 31.68
N THR A 520 -13.93 -22.34 30.69
CA THR A 520 -14.43 -21.07 30.13
C THR A 520 -15.17 -20.28 31.21
N ILE A 521 -14.74 -19.04 31.41
CA ILE A 521 -15.35 -18.10 32.36
C ILE A 521 -16.02 -16.91 31.66
N TYR A 522 -15.67 -16.66 30.40
CA TYR A 522 -16.29 -15.62 29.58
C TYR A 522 -16.31 -16.06 28.12
N SER A 523 -17.40 -15.73 27.43
CA SER A 523 -17.52 -15.96 25.99
C SER A 523 -18.39 -14.88 25.37
N LYS A 524 -17.95 -14.33 24.23
CA LYS A 524 -18.68 -13.32 23.46
C LYS A 524 -18.58 -13.63 21.97
N LYS A 525 -19.71 -13.61 21.28
CA LYS A 525 -19.75 -13.57 19.82
C LYS A 525 -19.46 -12.13 19.38
N LEU A 526 -18.56 -11.98 18.42
CA LEU A 526 -18.18 -10.69 17.86
C LEU A 526 -18.86 -10.49 16.50
N ASN A 527 -19.42 -9.31 16.28
CA ASN A 527 -19.72 -8.85 14.93
C ASN A 527 -18.45 -8.22 14.32
N SER A 528 -18.38 -8.12 13.00
CA SER A 528 -17.17 -7.80 12.23
C SER A 528 -16.55 -6.42 12.49
N ILE A 529 -17.09 -5.62 13.41
CA ILE A 529 -16.81 -4.18 13.58
C ILE A 529 -15.94 -3.89 14.82
N HIS A 530 -15.72 -4.85 15.72
CA HIS A 530 -14.99 -4.57 16.96
C HIS A 530 -13.47 -4.48 16.73
N ALA A 531 -12.90 -3.27 16.82
CA ALA A 531 -11.44 -3.09 16.86
C ALA A 531 -10.84 -3.42 18.25
N PHE A 532 -11.60 -3.15 19.32
CA PHE A 532 -11.22 -3.48 20.70
C PHE A 532 -12.44 -3.78 21.58
N ILE A 533 -12.19 -4.38 22.74
CA ILE A 533 -13.19 -4.62 23.80
C ILE A 533 -12.52 -4.41 25.16
N GLU A 534 -13.08 -3.52 25.97
CA GLU A 534 -12.74 -3.45 27.40
C GLU A 534 -13.54 -4.48 28.18
N LEU A 535 -12.87 -5.18 29.10
CA LEU A 535 -13.46 -6.16 30.00
C LEU A 535 -13.07 -5.83 31.45
N ASN A 536 -14.04 -5.98 32.35
CA ASN A 536 -13.84 -5.84 33.78
C ASN A 536 -13.92 -7.22 34.45
N PHE A 537 -12.77 -7.69 34.93
CA PHE A 537 -12.55 -8.93 35.63
C PHE A 537 -12.04 -8.68 37.07
N SER A 538 -12.26 -7.49 37.63
CA SER A 538 -11.78 -7.13 38.98
C SER A 538 -12.33 -8.05 40.07
N GLU A 539 -13.51 -8.63 39.87
CA GLU A 539 -14.16 -9.59 40.79
C GLU A 539 -13.65 -11.03 40.63
N PHE A 540 -12.82 -11.32 39.62
CA PHE A 540 -12.30 -12.67 39.40
C PHE A 540 -11.02 -12.91 40.20
N PRO A 541 -10.75 -14.17 40.62
CA PRO A 541 -9.53 -14.51 41.33
C PRO A 541 -8.27 -14.07 40.59
N LYS A 542 -7.27 -13.57 41.31
CA LYS A 542 -5.96 -13.25 40.73
C LYS A 542 -5.30 -14.53 40.20
N GLY A 543 -4.58 -14.42 39.09
CA GLY A 543 -3.94 -15.56 38.46
C GLY A 543 -3.88 -15.49 36.94
N ILE A 544 -3.62 -16.65 36.34
CA ILE A 544 -3.43 -16.81 34.91
C ILE A 544 -4.74 -17.21 34.23
N TYR A 545 -5.10 -16.46 33.20
CA TYR A 545 -6.19 -16.75 32.29
C TYR A 545 -5.66 -16.83 30.85
N PHE A 546 -6.42 -17.49 29.98
CA PHE A 546 -6.10 -17.59 28.57
C PHE A 546 -7.25 -17.04 27.75
N LEU A 547 -6.94 -16.03 26.95
CA LEU A 547 -7.80 -15.49 25.93
C LEU A 547 -7.63 -16.31 24.66
N LYS A 548 -8.74 -16.79 24.09
CA LYS A 548 -8.82 -17.39 22.77
C LYS A 548 -9.75 -16.55 21.90
N VAL A 549 -9.29 -16.20 20.71
CA VAL A 549 -10.06 -15.44 19.71
C VAL A 549 -9.99 -16.14 18.37
N GLN A 550 -11.10 -16.10 17.65
CA GLN A 550 -11.31 -16.92 16.46
C GLN A 550 -11.90 -16.09 15.32
N SER A 551 -11.28 -16.17 14.16
CA SER A 551 -11.83 -15.76 12.86
C SER A 551 -12.34 -16.98 12.08
N ARG A 552 -12.78 -16.79 10.84
CA ARG A 552 -13.17 -17.91 9.95
C ARG A 552 -12.00 -18.84 9.60
N THR A 553 -10.76 -18.36 9.69
CA THR A 553 -9.58 -19.06 9.18
C THR A 553 -8.45 -19.17 10.19
N LYS A 554 -8.54 -18.50 11.35
CA LYS A 554 -7.47 -18.43 12.34
C LYS A 554 -8.02 -18.53 13.76
N ILE A 555 -7.25 -19.16 14.64
CA ILE A 555 -7.43 -19.11 16.08
C ILE A 555 -6.14 -18.52 16.67
N GLU A 556 -6.28 -17.50 17.50
CA GLU A 556 -5.19 -16.94 18.30
C GLU A 556 -5.47 -17.17 19.79
N GLN A 557 -4.40 -17.41 20.55
CA GLN A 557 -4.47 -17.57 21.99
C GLN A 557 -3.37 -16.73 22.65
N THR A 558 -3.73 -15.99 23.70
CA THR A 558 -2.79 -15.17 24.46
C THR A 558 -3.13 -15.24 25.95
N LYS A 559 -2.14 -14.93 26.80
CA LYS A 559 -2.24 -15.03 28.26
C LYS A 559 -2.71 -13.70 28.84
N ILE A 560 -3.66 -13.74 29.77
CA ILE A 560 -4.02 -12.63 30.65
C ILE A 560 -3.47 -12.94 32.05
N LEU A 561 -2.78 -11.98 32.67
CA LEU A 561 -2.33 -12.10 34.04
C LEU A 561 -3.09 -11.07 34.90
N LEU A 562 -3.91 -11.56 35.83
CA LEU A 562 -4.56 -10.71 36.83
C LEU A 562 -3.72 -10.70 38.11
N LEU A 563 -3.22 -9.53 38.49
CA LEU A 563 -2.44 -9.28 39.71
C LEU A 563 -3.17 -8.26 40.60
N GLU A 564 -2.64 -8.03 41.80
CA GLU A 564 -3.15 -6.98 42.70
C GLU A 564 -2.97 -5.58 42.11
#